data_AF-A0A1F3ZGM7-F1
#
_entry.id   AF-A0A1F3ZGM7-F1
#
_cell.length_a   1.000
_cell.length_b   1.000
_cell.length_c   1.000
_cell.angle_alpha   90.00
_cell.angle_beta   90.00
_cell.angle_gamma   90.00
#
_symmetry.space_group_name_H-M   'P 1'
#
loop_
_entity.id
_entity.type
_entity.pdbx_description
1 polymer ?
#
loop_
_entity_poly.entity_id
_entity_poly.type
_entity_poly.pdbx_seq_one_letter_code
_entity_poly.pdbx_strand_id
1 'polypeptide(L)' 'MQVVTGTVVGGKVILEGASLPEGTVVTVFAKDSEAKVRLPPPLQAELEEALEEADREEGISGDELLEKLRKYD' A
#
# COMPACT_ATOMS: atom_id res chain seq x y z
N MET A 1 -2.00 -6.96 -10.75
CA MET A 1 -1.85 -7.66 -9.46
C MET A 1 -3.01 -7.25 -8.58
N GLN A 2 -3.71 -8.18 -7.93
CA GLN A 2 -4.85 -7.85 -7.07
C GLN A 2 -4.64 -8.43 -5.67
N VAL A 3 -5.08 -7.69 -4.65
CA VAL A 3 -5.09 -8.16 -3.26
C VAL A 3 -6.54 -8.47 -2.91
N VAL A 4 -6.80 -9.72 -2.51
CA VAL A 4 -8.13 -10.20 -2.16
C VAL A 4 -8.08 -10.75 -0.73
N THR A 5 -9.13 -10.47 0.04
CA THR A 5 -9.27 -11.00 1.40
C THR A 5 -9.91 -12.39 1.36
N GLY A 6 -9.41 -13.29 2.19
CA GLY A 6 -9.98 -14.62 2.34
C GLY A 6 -9.67 -15.22 3.69
N THR A 7 -10.47 -16.20 4.08
CA THR A 7 -10.37 -16.90 5.36
C THR A 7 -9.96 -18.34 5.14
N VAL A 8 -9.07 -18.87 5.99
CA VAL A 8 -8.68 -20.28 5.93
C VAL A 8 -9.74 -21.15 6.61
N VAL A 9 -10.38 -22.04 5.86
CA VAL A 9 -11.34 -23.04 6.36
C VAL A 9 -10.89 -24.43 5.92
N GLY A 10 -10.61 -25.32 6.88
CA GLY A 10 -10.18 -26.70 6.59
C GLY A 10 -8.89 -26.77 5.77
N GLY A 11 -7.96 -25.83 5.98
CA GLY A 11 -6.69 -25.75 5.24
C GLY A 11 -6.80 -25.17 3.83
N LYS A 12 -7.97 -24.65 3.44
CA LYS A 12 -8.19 -23.98 2.15
C LYS A 12 -8.49 -22.50 2.36
N VAL A 13 -7.95 -21.63 1.51
CA VAL A 13 -8.29 -20.21 1.50
C VAL A 13 -9.61 -20.04 0.76
N ILE A 14 -10.62 -19.50 1.43
CA ILE A 14 -11.92 -19.13 0.85
C ILE A 14 -11.92 -17.63 0.64
N LEU A 15 -12.05 -17.19 -0.61
CA LEU A 15 -12.08 -15.77 -0.97
C LEU A 15 -13.45 -15.17 -0.69
N GLU A 16 -13.48 -13.95 -0.18
CA GLU A 16 -14.72 -13.20 0.05
C GLU A 16 -14.99 -12.25 -1.12
N GLY A 17 -16.08 -12.50 -1.86
CA GLY A 17 -16.54 -11.62 -2.94
C GLY A 17 -15.66 -11.56 -4.20
N ALA A 18 -14.60 -12.38 -4.27
CA ALA A 18 -13.70 -12.43 -5.42
C ALA A 18 -13.59 -13.84 -6.01
N SER A 19 -13.50 -13.92 -7.33
CA SER A 19 -13.19 -15.15 -8.07
C SER A 19 -11.90 -14.96 -8.87
N LEU A 20 -10.99 -15.92 -8.80
CA LEU A 20 -9.80 -15.96 -9.63
C LEU A 20 -10.03 -16.91 -10.82
N PRO A 21 -9.59 -16.55 -12.04
CA PRO A 21 -9.68 -17.45 -13.18
C PRO A 21 -8.96 -18.78 -12.93
N GLU A 22 -9.45 -19.85 -13.52
CA GLU A 22 -8.78 -21.16 -13.47
C GLU A 22 -7.34 -21.07 -14.02
N GLY A 23 -6.41 -21.77 -13.37
CA GLY A 23 -4.99 -21.74 -13.73
C GLY A 23 -4.21 -20.53 -13.21
N THR A 24 -4.84 -19.62 -12.45
CA THR A 24 -4.14 -18.49 -11.82
C THR A 24 -3.12 -18.99 -10.78
N VAL A 25 -1.85 -18.65 -10.97
CA VAL A 25 -0.80 -18.86 -9.95
C VAL A 25 -0.98 -17.80 -8.86
N VAL A 26 -1.15 -18.24 -7.61
CA VAL A 26 -1.37 -17.36 -6.46
C VAL A 26 -0.21 -17.45 -5.47
N THR A 27 0.09 -16.32 -4.85
CA THR A 27 0.96 -16.24 -3.67
C THR A 27 0.08 -15.91 -2.46
N VAL A 28 0.14 -16.73 -1.41
CA VAL A 28 -0.66 -16.54 -0.20
C VAL A 28 0.19 -15.86 0.87
N PHE A 29 -0.29 -14.70 1.34
CA PHE A 29 0.29 -14.00 2.49
C PHE A 29 -0.64 -14.17 3.68
N ALA A 30 -0.25 -15.02 4.63
CA ALA A 30 -0.96 -15.14 5.89
C ALA A 30 -0.44 -14.08 6.87
N LYS A 31 -1.33 -13.22 7.38
CA LYS A 31 -0.98 -12.27 8.43
C LYS A 31 -0.71 -13.08 9.71
N ASP A 32 0.53 -13.11 10.18
CA ASP A 32 0.82 -13.58 11.54
C ASP A 32 0.01 -12.73 12.52
N SER A 33 -0.53 -13.36 13.57
CA SER A 33 -1.46 -12.75 14.53
C SER A 33 -1.12 -11.29 14.77
N GLU A 34 -2.11 -10.38 14.69
CA GLU A 34 -1.93 -8.92 14.66
C GLU A 34 -0.95 -8.40 15.71
N ALA A 35 0.36 -8.50 15.42
CA ALA A 35 1.37 -7.81 16.16
C ALA A 35 1.12 -6.36 15.80
N LYS A 36 0.45 -5.66 16.71
CA LYS A 36 0.19 -4.25 16.52
C LYS A 36 1.55 -3.59 16.38
N VAL A 37 1.86 -3.12 15.18
CA VAL A 37 3.06 -2.33 14.95
C VAL A 37 2.92 -1.10 15.85
N ARG A 38 3.89 -0.91 16.73
CA ARG A 38 3.95 0.21 17.66
C ARG A 38 5.14 1.06 17.26
N LEU A 39 4.86 2.30 16.87
CA LEU A 39 5.90 3.29 16.67
C LEU A 39 6.20 3.97 18.02
N PRO A 40 7.49 4.21 18.33
CA PRO A 40 7.86 5.19 19.33
C PRO A 40 7.21 6.55 19.03
N PRO A 41 6.86 7.35 20.06
CA PRO A 41 6.24 8.66 19.87
C PRO A 41 6.89 9.57 18.82
N PRO A 42 8.23 9.71 18.72
CA PRO A 42 8.82 10.57 17.69
C PRO A 42 8.57 10.05 16.26
N LEU A 43 8.62 8.74 16.04
CA LEU A 43 8.37 8.15 14.72
C LEU A 43 6.89 8.20 14.34
N GLN A 44 6.00 8.12 15.35
CA GLN A 44 4.57 8.32 15.12
C GLN A 44 4.28 9.76 14.65
N ALA A 45 4.90 10.77 15.28
CA ALA A 45 4.74 12.16 14.89
C ALA A 45 5.29 12.44 13.48
N GLU A 46 6.46 11.88 13.15
CA GLU A 46 7.05 11.97 11.80
C GLU A 46 6.14 11.34 10.74
N LEU A 47 5.54 10.18 11.04
CA LEU A 47 4.59 9.54 10.12
C LEU A 47 3.32 10.37 9.93
N GLU A 48 2.77 10.95 11.00
CA GLU A 48 1.59 11.81 10.93
C GLU A 48 1.86 13.05 10.08
N GLU A 49 3.02 13.71 10.26
CA GLU A 49 3.43 14.85 9.43
C GLU A 49 3.56 14.48 7.94
N ALA A 50 4.17 13.34 7.63
CA ALA A 50 4.31 12.87 6.25
C ALA A 50 2.97 12.53 5.59
N LEU A 51 2.00 12.00 6.35
CA LEU A 51 0.64 11.75 5.84
C LEU A 51 -0.09 13.07 5.58
N GLU A 52 0.01 14.05 6.49
CA GLU A 52 -0.55 15.38 6.29
C GLU A 52 0.08 16.11 5.08
N GLU A 53 1.35 15.88 4.79
CA GLU A 53 2.00 16.36 3.56
C GLU A 53 1.42 15.70 2.31
N ALA A 54 1.27 14.38 2.32
CA ALA A 54 0.71 13.66 1.18
C ALA A 54 -0.75 14.07 0.88
N ASP A 55 -1.57 14.24 1.92
CA ASP A 55 -2.98 14.63 1.81
C ASP A 55 -3.18 16.06 1.27
N ARG A 56 -2.18 16.94 1.43
CA ARG A 56 -2.24 18.30 0.87
C ARG A 56 -2.23 18.30 -0.66
N GLU A 57 -1.84 17.19 -1.31
CA GLU A 57 -1.66 17.08 -2.78
C GLU A 57 -0.83 18.25 -3.35
N GLU A 58 0.04 18.83 -2.52
CA GLU A 58 0.88 19.97 -2.89
C GLU A 58 2.04 19.44 -3.75
N GLY A 59 1.95 19.72 -5.05
CA GLY A 59 2.96 19.28 -6.00
C GLY A 59 2.80 19.98 -7.35
N ILE A 60 3.72 19.67 -8.25
CA ILE A 60 3.63 20.05 -9.66
C ILE A 60 3.52 18.79 -10.50
N SER A 61 2.99 18.92 -11.71
CA SER A 61 2.97 17.78 -12.64
C SER A 61 4.40 17.39 -13.04
N GLY A 62 4.57 16.13 -13.48
CA GLY A 62 5.86 15.67 -14.00
C GLY A 62 6.35 16.51 -15.18
N ASP A 63 5.45 16.96 -16.05
CA ASP A 63 5.79 17.82 -17.20
C ASP A 63 6.27 19.20 -16.75
N GLU A 64 5.62 19.80 -15.74
CA GLU A 64 6.03 21.09 -15.17
C GLU A 64 7.39 20.98 -14.46
N LEU A 65 7.65 19.85 -13.79
CA LEU A 65 8.95 19.57 -13.19
C LEU A 65 10.05 19.52 -14.25
N LEU A 66 9.83 18.77 -15.34
CA LEU A 66 10.80 18.66 -16.43
C LEU A 66 11.05 20.02 -17.11
N GLU A 67 10.02 20.85 -17.26
CA GLU A 67 10.17 22.22 -17.78
C GLU A 67 11.02 23.10 -16.86
N LYS A 68 10.82 23.03 -15.54
CA LYS A 68 11.62 23.80 -14.57
C LYS A 68 13.08 23.36 -14.56
N LEU A 69 13.36 22.06 -14.68
CA LEU A 69 14.73 21.53 -14.68
C LEU A 69 15.55 21.98 -15.89
N ARG A 70 14.92 22.14 -17.07
CA ARG A 70 15.58 22.66 -18.28
C ARG A 70 16.16 24.08 -18.13
N LYS A 71 15.77 24.82 -17.08
CA LYS A 71 16.34 26.15 -16.78
C LYS A 71 17.74 26.07 -16.16
N TYR A 72 18.17 24.87 -15.78
CA TYR A 72 19.46 24.58 -15.15
C TYR A 72 20.39 23.74 -16.03
N ASP A 73 19.98 23.43 -17.28
CA ASP A 73 20.82 22.89 -18.34
C ASP A 73 21.52 24.04 -19.11
#